data_AF-A0A917I7Q4-F1
#
_entry.id   AF-A0A917I7Q4-F1
#
_cell.length_a   1.000
_cell.length_b   1.000
_cell.length_c   1.000
_cell.angle_alpha   90.00
_cell.angle_beta   90.00
_cell.angle_gamma   90.00
#
_symmetry.space_group_name_H-M   'P 1'
#
loop_
_entity.id
_entity.type
_entity.pdbx_description
1 polymer ?
#
loop_
_entity_poly.entity_id
_entity_poly.type
_entity_poly.pdbx_seq_one_letter_code
_entity_poly.pdbx_strand_id
1 'polypeptide(L)'
;MAWENVWKGKIADRDVTVDVEDGDRSLRVTAVSSEAPSENAKKAEPNLIEIFPASPDEAMEELLLDMQFDDEAAAEIMSKIPPGLWSEHANVQETPAVG
;
A
#
# COMPACT_ATOMS: atom_id res chain seq x y z
N MET A 1 -4.81 -13.90 12.46
CA MET A 1 -3.98 -13.20 11.48
C MET A 1 -3.83 -11.78 11.99
N ALA A 2 -2.61 -11.28 12.14
CA ALA A 2 -2.32 -10.03 12.84
C ALA A 2 -1.58 -9.08 11.89
N TRP A 3 -2.17 -7.91 11.64
CA TRP A 3 -1.54 -6.83 10.90
C TRP A 3 -0.43 -6.20 11.75
N GLU A 4 0.77 -6.12 11.19
CA GLU A 4 1.90 -5.43 11.79
C GLU A 4 2.06 -4.05 11.15
N ASN A 5 2.04 -3.00 11.97
CA ASN A 5 2.32 -1.67 11.50
C ASN A 5 3.82 -1.51 11.23
N VAL A 6 4.19 -1.43 9.95
CA VAL A 6 5.60 -1.24 9.54
C VAL A 6 5.95 0.22 9.40
N TRP A 7 4.97 1.07 9.07
CA TRP A 7 5.21 2.49 8.92
C TRP A 7 3.96 3.34 9.16
N LYS A 8 4.17 4.55 9.65
CA LYS A 8 3.14 5.59 9.77
C LYS A 8 3.77 6.96 9.63
N GLY A 9 3.18 7.81 8.79
CA GLY A 9 3.67 9.16 8.53
C GLY A 9 2.64 10.01 7.80
N LYS A 10 3.12 11.12 7.21
CA LYS A 10 2.29 12.04 6.43
C LYS A 10 2.88 12.15 5.03
N ILE A 11 2.07 11.89 4.01
CA ILE A 11 2.44 11.96 2.59
C ILE A 11 1.39 12.79 1.88
N ALA A 12 1.83 13.79 1.10
CA ALA A 12 0.95 14.70 0.37
C ALA A 12 -0.19 15.27 1.26
N ASP A 13 0.16 15.73 2.46
CA ASP A 13 -0.77 16.24 3.49
C ASP A 13 -1.77 15.23 4.09
N ARG A 14 -1.72 13.96 3.70
CA ARG A 14 -2.55 12.88 4.24
C ARG A 14 -1.77 12.08 5.27
N ASP A 15 -2.39 11.74 6.38
CA ASP A 15 -1.85 10.78 7.34
C ASP A 15 -1.93 9.37 6.73
N VAL A 16 -0.77 8.79 6.42
CA VAL A 16 -0.65 7.48 5.78
C VAL A 16 -0.12 6.46 6.80
N THR A 17 -0.79 5.33 6.89
CA THR A 17 -0.40 4.18 7.71
C THR A 17 -0.23 2.98 6.80
N VAL A 18 0.91 2.30 6.90
CA VAL A 18 1.23 1.10 6.13
C VAL A 18 1.35 -0.05 7.11
N ASP A 19 0.44 -1.00 6.96
CA ASP A 19 0.39 -2.23 7.72
C ASP A 19 0.66 -3.40 6.77
N VAL A 20 1.37 -4.43 7.25
CA VAL A 20 1.61 -5.67 6.50
C VAL A 20 1.09 -6.85 7.30
N GLU A 21 0.59 -7.87 6.62
CA GLU A 21 0.21 -9.13 7.28
C GLU A 21 1.29 -10.20 7.09
N ASP A 22 1.93 -10.60 8.20
CA ASP A 22 2.87 -11.72 8.25
C ASP A 22 2.09 -13.04 8.13
N GLY A 23 1.97 -13.53 6.90
CA GLY A 23 1.18 -14.71 6.54
C GLY A 23 0.73 -14.70 5.08
N ASP A 24 -0.17 -13.78 4.74
CA ASP A 24 -0.74 -13.63 3.39
C ASP A 24 -0.02 -12.56 2.54
N ARG A 25 1.05 -11.95 3.08
CA ARG A 25 1.86 -10.91 2.39
C ARG A 25 1.01 -9.76 1.88
N SER A 26 -0.06 -9.46 2.61
CA SER A 26 -0.98 -8.40 2.26
C SER A 26 -0.42 -7.07 2.72
N LEU A 27 -0.57 -6.06 1.88
CA LEU A 27 -0.22 -4.68 2.18
C LEU A 27 -1.52 -3.92 2.41
N ARG A 28 -1.63 -3.26 3.55
CA ARG A 28 -2.77 -2.41 3.85
C ARG A 28 -2.29 -0.99 4.03
N VAL A 29 -2.79 -0.11 3.16
CA VAL A 29 -2.47 1.30 3.22
C VAL A 29 -3.71 2.09 3.56
N THR A 30 -3.61 2.84 4.66
CA THR A 30 -4.68 3.73 5.13
C THR A 30 -4.22 5.16 4.94
N ALA A 31 -4.87 5.91 4.06
CA ALA A 31 -4.63 7.35 3.90
C ALA A 31 -5.83 8.16 4.41
N VAL A 32 -5.57 9.08 5.34
CA VAL A 32 -6.57 9.97 5.92
C VAL A 32 -6.18 11.41 5.57
N SER A 33 -6.99 12.09 4.77
CA SER A 33 -6.76 13.52 4.53
C SER A 33 -6.95 14.29 5.83
N SER A 34 -5.92 15.03 6.26
CA SER A 34 -5.99 15.88 7.46
C SER A 34 -6.77 17.18 7.23
N GLU A 35 -7.32 17.41 6.03
CA GLU A 35 -8.27 18.49 5.80
C GLU A 35 -9.49 18.26 6.71
N ALA A 36 -9.59 19.09 7.75
CA ALA A 36 -10.74 19.11 8.64
C ALA A 36 -12.02 19.13 7.78
N PRO A 37 -13.08 18.42 8.19
CA PRO A 37 -14.32 18.39 7.44
C PRO A 37 -14.81 19.84 7.33
N SER A 38 -14.59 20.45 6.17
CA SER A 38 -15.30 21.66 5.80
C SER A 38 -16.78 21.29 5.87
N GLU A 39 -17.64 22.24 6.25
CA GLU A 39 -19.08 22.02 6.57
C GLU A 39 -19.90 21.32 5.47
N ASN A 40 -19.30 21.08 4.30
CA ASN A 40 -19.85 20.38 3.14
C ASN A 40 -19.01 19.17 2.63
N ALA A 41 -17.95 18.79 3.33
CA ALA A 41 -17.18 17.59 3.04
C ALA A 41 -18.03 16.38 3.42
N LYS A 42 -18.59 15.69 2.41
CA LYS A 42 -18.85 14.25 2.56
C LYS A 42 -17.63 13.69 3.27
N LYS A 43 -17.83 13.14 4.47
CA LYS A 43 -16.82 12.60 5.39
C LYS A 43 -15.48 12.39 4.70
N ALA A 44 -14.39 12.96 5.21
CA ALA A 44 -13.06 12.44 4.92
C ALA A 44 -13.02 11.00 5.46
N GLU A 45 -13.57 10.06 4.69
CA GLU A 45 -13.56 8.66 5.04
C GLU A 45 -12.11 8.20 4.86
N PRO A 46 -11.53 7.50 5.86
CA PRO A 46 -10.21 6.94 5.71
C PRO A 46 -10.23 6.07 4.45
N ASN A 47 -9.42 6.43 3.46
CA ASN A 47 -9.32 5.64 2.24
C ASN A 47 -8.44 4.45 2.61
N LEU A 48 -9.10 3.33 2.87
CA LEU A 48 -8.46 2.09 3.24
C LEU A 48 -8.39 1.21 2.02
N ILE A 49 -7.16 0.87 1.62
CA ILE A 49 -6.93 -0.02 0.50
C ILE A 49 -6.09 -1.20 0.99
N GLU A 50 -6.62 -2.39 0.75
CA GLU A 50 -5.98 -3.66 1.04
C GLU A 50 -5.52 -4.23 -0.30
N ILE A 51 -4.22 -4.24 -0.49
CA ILE A 51 -3.55 -4.69 -1.70
C ILE A 51 -2.97 -6.07 -1.41
N PHE A 52 -3.11 -6.98 -2.38
CA PHE A 52 -2.49 -8.30 -2.34
C PHE A 52 -1.45 -8.39 -3.47
N PRO A 53 -0.40 -7.55 -3.42
CA PRO A 53 0.48 -7.39 -4.56
C PRO A 53 1.38 -8.61 -4.75
N ALA A 54 1.44 -9.14 -5.95
CA ALA A 54 2.43 -10.17 -6.29
C ALA A 54 3.86 -9.58 -6.40
N SER A 55 3.98 -8.27 -6.63
CA SER A 55 5.25 -7.56 -6.83
C SER A 55 5.19 -6.10 -6.35
N PRO A 56 6.34 -5.44 -6.12
CA PRO A 56 6.37 -4.03 -5.76
C PRO A 56 5.69 -3.13 -6.81
N ASP A 57 5.89 -3.44 -8.09
CA ASP A 57 5.31 -2.65 -9.19
C ASP A 57 3.78 -2.71 -9.20
N GLU A 58 3.22 -3.91 -8.97
CA GLU A 58 1.77 -4.10 -8.85
C GLU A 58 1.19 -3.35 -7.64
N ALA A 59 1.88 -3.38 -6.50
CA ALA A 59 1.49 -2.58 -5.35
C ALA A 59 1.48 -1.09 -5.67
N MET A 60 2.50 -0.61 -6.39
CA MET A 60 2.59 0.78 -6.79
C MET A 60 1.45 1.20 -7.71
N GLU A 61 1.09 0.38 -8.70
CA GLU A 61 -0.04 0.64 -9.60
C GLU A 61 -1.38 0.73 -8.83
N GLU A 62 -1.63 -0.19 -7.91
CA GLU A 62 -2.84 -0.19 -7.07
C GLU A 62 -2.90 1.04 -6.14
N LEU A 63 -1.75 1.44 -5.56
CA LEU A 63 -1.67 2.68 -4.77
C LEU A 63 -1.99 3.93 -5.61
N LEU A 64 -1.53 3.97 -6.86
CA LEU A 64 -1.81 5.08 -7.78
C LEU A 64 -3.28 5.11 -8.20
N LEU A 65 -3.86 3.95 -8.51
CA LEU A 65 -5.23 3.81 -8.98
C LEU A 65 -6.26 4.09 -7.88
N ASP A 66 -6.11 3.46 -6.71
CA ASP A 66 -7.15 3.54 -5.67
C ASP A 66 -6.99 4.74 -4.72
N MET A 67 -5.77 5.13 -4.35
CA MET A 67 -5.58 6.32 -3.48
C MET A 67 -5.57 7.65 -4.24
N GLN A 68 -5.53 7.60 -5.59
CA GLN A 68 -5.24 8.77 -6.42
C GLN A 68 -3.98 9.49 -5.93
N PHE A 69 -2.97 8.71 -5.52
CA PHE A 69 -1.67 9.27 -5.20
C PHE A 69 -0.93 9.65 -6.47
N ASP A 70 -0.10 10.67 -6.38
CA ASP A 70 0.89 10.97 -7.41
C ASP A 70 2.02 9.94 -7.36
N ASP A 71 2.76 9.80 -8.48
CA ASP A 71 3.93 8.91 -8.58
C ASP A 71 4.91 9.08 -7.42
N GLU A 72 5.13 10.32 -6.96
CA GLU A 72 6.03 10.63 -5.84
C GLU A 72 5.51 10.08 -4.51
N ALA A 73 4.21 10.22 -4.25
CA ALA A 73 3.58 9.73 -3.03
C ALA A 73 3.54 8.20 -2.99
N ALA A 74 3.19 7.56 -4.11
CA ALA A 74 3.23 6.10 -4.22
C ALA A 74 4.66 5.58 -4.06
N ALA A 75 5.65 6.18 -4.72
CA ALA A 75 7.06 5.80 -4.58
C ALA A 75 7.56 5.97 -3.13
N GLU A 76 7.11 7.02 -2.43
CA GLU A 76 7.46 7.22 -1.02
C GLU A 76 6.89 6.09 -0.15
N ILE A 77 5.63 5.70 -0.33
CA ILE A 77 4.99 4.57 0.36
C ILE A 77 5.76 3.28 0.08
N MET A 78 6.05 3.01 -1.19
CA MET A 78 6.79 1.84 -1.63
C MET A 78 8.17 1.74 -0.99
N SER A 79 8.84 2.87 -0.80
CA SER A 79 10.12 2.94 -0.09
C SER A 79 10.01 2.63 1.42
N LYS A 80 8.83 2.72 2.03
CA LYS A 80 8.62 2.38 3.45
C LYS A 80 8.32 0.91 3.68
N ILE A 81 7.95 0.19 2.62
CA ILE A 81 7.63 -1.22 2.71
C ILE A 81 8.94 -2.00 2.84
N PRO A 82 9.08 -2.85 3.87
CA PRO A 82 10.29 -3.60 4.06
C PRO A 82 10.58 -4.49 2.84
N PRO A 83 11.82 -4.53 2.34
CA PRO A 83 12.17 -5.34 1.17
C PRO A 83 11.96 -6.85 1.38
N GLY A 84 11.89 -7.29 2.65
CA GLY A 84 11.55 -8.65 3.02
C GLY A 84 10.14 -9.07 2.62
N LEU A 85 9.18 -8.13 2.51
CA LEU A 85 7.83 -8.41 2.03
C LEU A 85 7.83 -8.89 0.58
N TRP A 86 8.72 -8.32 -0.24
CA TRP A 86 8.84 -8.60 -1.68
C TRP A 86 9.72 -9.81 -2.00
N SER A 87 10.71 -10.07 -1.12
CA SER A 87 11.82 -10.98 -1.41
C SER A 87 11.42 -12.46 -1.51
N GLU A 88 10.24 -12.85 -1.02
CA GLU A 88 9.82 -14.25 -1.06
C GLU A 88 8.93 -14.62 -2.27
N HIS A 89 8.55 -13.65 -3.13
CA HIS A 89 7.96 -13.88 -4.46
C HIS A 89 8.97 -13.72 -5.61
N ALA A 90 10.25 -13.49 -5.33
CA ALA A 90 11.30 -13.86 -6.28
C ALA A 90 11.41 -15.38 -6.49
N ASN A 91 10.51 -16.18 -5.88
CA ASN A 91 10.21 -17.52 -6.37
C ASN A 91 9.28 -17.42 -7.58
N VAL A 92 9.90 -17.00 -8.69
CA VAL A 92 9.45 -17.29 -10.04
C VAL A 92 9.10 -18.78 -10.10
N GLN A 93 7.82 -19.13 -10.00
CA GLN A 93 7.34 -20.35 -10.65
C GLN A 93 7.38 -20.08 -12.15
N GLU A 94 8.60 -20.05 -12.71
CA GLU A 94 8.82 -20.51 -14.07
C GLU A 94 8.47 -21.99 -14.03
N THR A 95 7.18 -22.31 -14.15
CA THR A 95 6.83 -23.64 -14.63
C THR A 95 7.46 -23.74 -16.00
N PRO A 96 8.44 -24.64 -16.24
CA PRO A 96 8.93 -24.82 -17.59
C PRO A 96 7.73 -25.17 -18.46
N ALA A 97 7.52 -24.41 -19.53
CA ALA A 97 6.59 -24.80 -20.57
C ALA A 97 6.99 -26.21 -21.03
N VAL A 98 6.22 -27.21 -20.60
CA VAL A 98 6.39 -28.58 -21.07
C VAL A 98 5.70 -28.64 -22.43
N GLY A 99 6.48 -28.95 -23.46
CA GLY A 99 6.05 -29.03 -24.85
C GLY A 99 5.25 -30.26 -25.22
#